data_AF-A0A529M875-F1
#
_entry.id   AF-A0A529M875-F1
#
_cell.length_a   1.000
_cell.length_b   1.000
_cell.length_c   1.000
_cell.angle_alpha   90.00
_cell.angle_beta   90.00
_cell.angle_gamma   90.00
#
_symmetry.space_group_name_H-M   'P 1'
#
loop_
_entity.id
_entity.type
_entity.pdbx_description
1 polymer ?
#
loop_
_entity_poly.entity_id
_entity_poly.type
_entity_poly.pdbx_seq_one_letter_code
_entity_poly.pdbx_strand_id
1 'polypeptide(L)'
;MPPRPLIQKGVAELEKLFDQKRDDPNFLKILIAELAERTVPRAQELKRRAIQAAGTNPKTTPQHRNGIRNEDATAAAVAPAVRVMATPLQQVTIEPPSQPEKEPTPAASRSLLQRPPITNNAADVLSTWTAMEVLSPPSFRKPEDLAGGDRSRIAQLDKPDLPWESGGERSRPNQKLYYQIILGSVDMEAAVSALLQVYTDSRTERPSARGEAVLATIMVDREGRPVEADAVAISSFGWGMPVALAGHLRDLGTWSQIERRLTEELGQRVVAEDDEGRPKPLTRNAIEAAYRWLVAKIGIDSRFTKAPVFAVRSYQYFRLQDPPESILLNSFFLEDLARAQALAADGKATGNFNRYIGATKPKARRNLMTDNRAIADALEPAKFPLGSWPGAGRHPLAMLQQCVVNLGLHDLKTDGIVAVNGPPGTGKTTLLRDVVAAIVTKRAELLCSFSDPKDAFSPSGQKLKRGNSFIHLYKLHDKLRGHEIIVASSNNKAVENVSAELPGMGAIAADATELRYFKTVSDALLARDSWGVIAAVLGNARNRNDFRQTSGGMRMSASSAICSRQAATRS
;
A
#
# COMPACT_ATOMS: atom_id res chain seq x y z
N MET A 1 25.04 36.87 10.56
CA MET A 1 24.88 35.44 10.89
C MET A 1 26.18 34.73 10.59
N PRO A 2 26.68 33.82 11.45
CA PRO A 2 27.87 33.01 11.12
C PRO A 2 27.57 32.14 9.87
N PRO A 3 28.59 31.86 9.04
CA PRO A 3 28.40 31.02 7.86
C PRO A 3 27.93 29.62 8.28
N ARG A 4 26.87 29.11 7.63
CA ARG A 4 26.32 27.77 7.83
C ARG A 4 26.73 26.84 6.69
N PRO A 5 27.96 26.30 6.68
CA PRO A 5 28.50 25.53 5.56
C PRO A 5 27.76 24.21 5.29
N LEU A 6 26.96 23.72 6.25
CA LEU A 6 26.24 22.46 6.16
C LEU A 6 24.74 22.60 5.83
N ILE A 7 24.25 23.84 5.62
CA ILE A 7 22.82 24.12 5.42
C ILE A 7 22.25 23.45 4.16
N GLN A 8 23.05 23.32 3.10
CA GLN A 8 22.65 22.71 1.82
C GLN A 8 22.65 21.17 1.86
N LYS A 9 23.13 20.54 2.95
CA LYS A 9 23.25 19.08 3.05
C LYS A 9 22.03 18.46 3.71
N GLY A 10 21.51 17.38 3.11
CA GLY A 10 20.42 16.58 3.68
C GLY A 10 20.86 15.78 4.91
N VAL A 11 19.91 15.36 5.76
CA VAL A 11 20.22 14.63 7.01
C VAL A 11 20.99 13.32 6.75
N ALA A 12 20.71 12.61 5.65
CA ALA A 12 21.44 11.41 5.27
C ALA A 12 22.91 11.68 4.88
N GLU A 13 23.20 12.83 4.27
CA GLU A 13 24.58 13.23 3.97
C GLU A 13 25.33 13.62 5.24
N LEU A 14 24.63 14.26 6.19
CA LEU A 14 25.21 14.61 7.49
C LEU A 14 25.56 13.37 8.32
N GLU A 15 24.75 12.31 8.27
CA GLU A 15 25.06 11.02 8.89
C GLU A 15 26.32 10.38 8.28
N LYS A 16 26.44 10.38 6.94
CA LYS A 16 27.62 9.86 6.26
C LYS A 16 28.89 10.65 6.61
N LEU A 17 28.78 11.98 6.69
CA LEU A 17 29.90 12.84 7.10
C LEU A 17 30.27 12.64 8.58
N PHE A 18 29.28 12.41 9.44
CA PHE A 18 29.50 12.06 10.83
C PHE A 18 30.27 10.76 10.98
N ASP A 19 29.89 9.70 10.26
CA ASP A 19 30.59 8.42 10.34
C ASP A 19 32.04 8.51 9.81
N GLN A 20 32.33 9.43 8.88
CA GLN A 20 33.66 9.66 8.31
C GLN A 20 34.56 10.57 9.17
N LYS A 21 33.97 11.52 9.89
CA LYS A 21 34.69 12.58 10.62
C LYS A 21 34.33 12.61 12.11
N ARG A 22 34.00 11.44 12.66
CA ARG A 22 33.54 11.29 14.04
C ARG A 22 34.54 11.77 15.08
N ASP A 23 35.83 11.76 14.75
CA ASP A 23 36.92 12.14 15.64
C ASP A 23 37.44 13.57 15.42
N ASP A 24 36.84 14.35 14.50
CA ASP A 24 37.22 15.74 14.22
C ASP A 24 36.40 16.71 15.10
N PRO A 25 37.00 17.32 16.15
CA PRO A 25 36.26 18.16 17.10
C PRO A 25 35.69 19.44 16.47
N ASN A 26 36.36 19.97 15.44
CA ASN A 26 35.94 21.19 14.76
C ASN A 26 34.73 20.90 13.86
N PHE A 27 34.76 19.77 13.15
CA PHE A 27 33.62 19.28 12.39
C PHE A 27 32.41 18.98 13.28
N LEU A 28 32.61 18.30 14.42
CA LEU A 28 31.53 18.00 15.37
C LEU A 28 30.85 19.27 15.90
N LYS A 29 31.63 20.32 16.19
CA LYS A 29 31.09 21.62 16.65
C LYS A 29 30.19 22.27 15.58
N ILE A 30 30.63 22.25 14.32
CA ILE A 30 29.85 22.79 13.19
C ILE A 30 28.59 21.94 12.93
N LEU A 31 28.71 20.62 13.04
CA LEU A 31 27.59 19.68 12.86
C LEU A 31 26.53 19.85 13.95
N ILE A 32 26.92 19.96 15.22
CA ILE A 32 26.00 20.15 16.35
C ILE A 32 25.23 21.48 16.21
N ALA A 33 25.91 22.56 15.79
CA ALA A 33 25.29 23.86 15.55
C ALA A 33 24.26 23.80 14.41
N GLU A 34 24.57 23.09 13.31
CA GLU A 34 23.62 22.92 12.19
C GLU A 34 22.42 22.04 12.58
N LEU A 35 22.63 20.98 13.38
CA LEU A 35 21.56 20.08 13.81
C LEU A 35 20.67 20.70 14.90
N ALA A 36 21.13 21.74 15.61
CA ALA A 36 20.31 22.48 16.57
C ALA A 36 19.15 23.23 15.89
N GLU A 37 19.33 23.62 14.62
CA GLU A 37 18.35 24.36 13.82
C GLU A 37 17.37 23.44 13.06
N ARG A 38 17.42 22.11 13.26
CA ARG A 38 16.61 21.13 12.52
C ARG A 38 15.67 20.36 13.45
N THR A 39 14.37 20.37 13.14
CA THR A 39 13.31 19.76 13.98
C THR A 39 12.98 18.30 13.63
N VAL A 40 13.62 17.72 12.59
CA VAL A 40 13.34 16.36 12.12
C VAL A 40 13.87 15.31 13.11
N PRO A 41 13.12 14.23 13.47
CA PRO A 41 13.54 13.24 14.47
C PRO A 41 14.92 12.62 14.21
N ARG A 42 15.22 12.31 12.94
CA ARG A 42 16.50 11.74 12.51
C ARG A 42 17.68 12.72 12.70
N ALA A 43 17.44 14.02 12.58
CA ALA A 43 18.44 15.05 12.85
C ALA A 43 18.72 15.20 14.36
N GLN A 44 17.69 15.04 15.20
CA GLN A 44 17.84 15.05 16.66
C GLN A 44 18.63 13.84 17.17
N GLU A 45 18.40 12.65 16.59
CA GLU A 45 19.20 11.46 16.93
C GLU A 45 20.66 11.61 16.50
N LEU A 46 20.92 12.17 15.30
CA LEU A 46 22.28 12.48 14.88
C LEU A 46 22.94 13.53 15.78
N LYS A 47 22.18 14.54 16.25
CA LYS A 47 22.67 15.55 17.20
C LYS A 47 23.13 14.90 18.50
N ARG A 48 22.33 13.96 19.04
CA ARG A 48 22.66 13.20 20.25
C ARG A 48 23.96 12.40 20.08
N ARG A 49 24.11 11.69 18.95
CA ARG A 49 25.34 10.95 18.59
C ARG A 49 26.56 11.87 18.45
N ALA A 50 26.39 13.05 17.86
CA ALA A 50 27.46 14.03 17.68
C ALA A 50 27.92 14.65 19.00
N ILE A 51 26.99 14.98 19.92
CA ILE A 51 27.31 15.45 21.27
C ILE A 51 28.07 14.38 22.05
N GLN A 52 27.65 13.11 21.94
CA GLN A 52 28.33 12.00 22.61
C GLN A 52 29.76 11.81 22.09
N ALA A 53 29.98 11.91 20.78
CA ALA A 53 31.30 11.81 20.18
C ALA A 53 32.21 13.00 20.57
N ALA A 54 31.65 14.20 20.70
CA ALA A 54 32.39 15.39 21.14
C ALA A 54 32.80 15.34 22.62
N GLY A 55 32.10 14.53 23.43
CA GLY A 55 32.37 14.36 24.86
C GLY A 55 33.34 13.24 25.22
N THR A 56 33.76 12.40 24.26
CA THR A 56 34.70 11.29 24.48
C THR A 56 36.12 11.66 24.06
N ASN A 57 37.06 11.70 25.01
CA ASN A 57 38.49 11.88 24.72
C ASN A 57 39.10 10.65 24.02
N PRO A 58 39.98 10.81 23.00
CA PRO A 58 40.53 9.69 22.24
C PRO A 58 41.82 9.12 22.85
N LYS A 59 41.75 7.93 23.47
CA LYS A 59 42.83 6.94 23.69
C LYS A 59 42.11 5.59 23.91
N THR A 60 42.33 4.47 23.24
CA THR A 60 43.53 3.84 22.66
C THR A 60 43.08 2.70 21.73
N THR A 61 43.73 2.53 20.58
CA THR A 61 43.71 1.29 19.78
C THR A 61 44.86 0.38 20.25
N PRO A 62 44.76 -0.95 20.10
CA PRO A 62 45.75 -1.60 19.22
C PRO A 62 45.20 -2.72 18.33
N GLN A 63 45.79 -2.83 17.14
CA GLN A 63 45.65 -3.91 16.17
C GLN A 63 46.56 -5.12 16.49
N HIS A 64 46.09 -6.30 16.08
CA HIS A 64 46.78 -7.51 15.61
C HIS A 64 48.13 -7.99 16.23
N ARG A 65 48.15 -9.26 16.68
CA ARG A 65 49.12 -10.28 16.23
C ARG A 65 48.69 -11.72 16.53
N ASN A 66 48.97 -12.60 15.57
CA ASN A 66 48.75 -14.05 15.58
C ASN A 66 49.69 -14.79 16.55
N GLY A 67 49.21 -15.95 17.01
CA GLY A 67 50.01 -17.18 17.08
C GLY A 67 50.57 -17.59 18.44
N ILE A 68 50.18 -18.80 18.86
CA ILE A 68 50.96 -19.90 19.48
C ILE A 68 50.17 -20.61 20.59
N ARG A 69 50.41 -21.92 20.60
CA ARG A 69 49.73 -23.09 21.16
C ARG A 69 50.25 -23.42 22.58
N ASN A 70 49.57 -24.38 23.22
CA ASN A 70 49.89 -25.21 24.41
C ASN A 70 49.36 -24.65 25.74
N GLU A 71 48.37 -25.28 26.38
CA GLU A 71 48.32 -26.59 27.07
C GLU A 71 48.76 -26.51 28.55
N ASP A 72 47.83 -27.00 29.38
CA ASP A 72 47.98 -27.63 30.69
C ASP A 72 48.13 -26.85 32.02
N ALA A 73 47.09 -27.06 32.84
CA ALA A 73 47.13 -27.67 34.19
C ALA A 73 46.89 -26.80 35.46
N THR A 74 45.70 -27.05 36.04
CA THR A 74 45.38 -27.38 37.47
C THR A 74 45.77 -26.43 38.62
N ALA A 75 44.78 -25.95 39.40
CA ALA A 75 44.32 -26.56 40.67
C ALA A 75 43.48 -25.61 41.58
N ALA A 76 42.32 -26.14 42.02
CA ALA A 76 41.47 -25.95 43.22
C ALA A 76 41.54 -24.69 44.13
N ALA A 77 40.34 -24.15 44.51
CA ALA A 77 39.78 -24.23 45.88
C ALA A 77 38.46 -23.44 46.11
N VAL A 78 37.41 -24.18 46.53
CA VAL A 78 36.41 -23.94 47.61
C VAL A 78 35.59 -22.61 47.69
N ALA A 79 34.25 -22.74 47.69
CA ALA A 79 33.23 -21.72 47.98
C ALA A 79 32.89 -21.63 49.49
N PRO A 80 32.20 -20.57 49.97
CA PRO A 80 30.76 -20.72 50.21
C PRO A 80 29.88 -19.46 50.00
N ALA A 81 28.56 -19.69 49.94
CA ALA A 81 27.50 -18.69 49.84
C ALA A 81 26.97 -18.24 51.22
N VAL A 82 26.59 -16.96 51.36
CA VAL A 82 25.75 -16.46 52.46
C VAL A 82 24.72 -15.43 51.96
N ARG A 83 23.48 -15.66 52.37
CA ARG A 83 22.24 -14.83 52.25
C ARG A 83 22.33 -13.56 53.11
N VAL A 84 21.73 -12.45 52.66
CA VAL A 84 21.37 -11.33 53.55
C VAL A 84 19.90 -10.94 53.33
N MET A 85 19.16 -10.94 54.44
CA MET A 85 17.77 -10.45 54.58
C MET A 85 17.74 -8.93 54.76
N ALA A 86 16.66 -8.29 54.34
CA ALA A 86 16.32 -6.92 54.75
C ALA A 86 14.84 -6.82 55.14
N THR A 87 14.59 -6.17 56.28
CA THR A 87 13.28 -5.89 56.90
C THR A 87 13.11 -4.36 56.99
N PRO A 88 11.89 -3.78 57.01
CA PRO A 88 11.59 -2.46 56.45
C PRO A 88 11.37 -1.35 57.48
N LEU A 89 11.57 -0.08 57.11
CA LEU A 89 11.05 1.09 57.84
C LEU A 89 10.65 2.26 56.91
N GLN A 90 9.37 2.63 57.04
CA GLN A 90 8.69 3.94 56.93
C GLN A 90 8.88 4.82 55.68
N GLN A 91 7.82 4.91 54.86
CA GLN A 91 7.57 6.02 53.94
C GLN A 91 6.54 6.98 54.54
N VAL A 92 6.90 8.28 54.56
CA VAL A 92 6.02 9.40 54.89
C VAL A 92 5.14 9.71 53.67
N THR A 93 3.83 9.65 53.84
CA THR A 93 2.83 9.99 52.83
C THR A 93 2.64 11.51 52.77
N ILE A 94 2.74 12.11 51.57
CA ILE A 94 2.31 13.49 51.31
C ILE A 94 1.02 13.39 50.47
N GLU A 95 -0.10 13.82 51.02
CA GLU A 95 -1.39 13.91 50.32
C GLU A 95 -1.44 15.13 49.38
N PRO A 96 -1.97 15.00 48.15
CA PRO A 96 -2.36 16.15 47.32
C PRO A 96 -3.80 16.63 47.64
N PRO A 97 -4.13 17.90 47.35
CA PRO A 97 -5.38 18.51 47.78
C PRO A 97 -6.60 18.00 46.99
N SER A 98 -7.65 17.67 47.72
CA SER A 98 -8.97 17.22 47.26
C SER A 98 -9.75 18.34 46.57
N GLN A 99 -10.16 18.11 45.32
CA GLN A 99 -11.26 18.84 44.68
C GLN A 99 -12.57 18.04 44.85
N PRO A 100 -13.74 18.71 44.97
CA PRO A 100 -15.00 18.03 45.26
C PRO A 100 -15.45 17.14 44.08
N GLU A 101 -15.57 15.85 44.33
CA GLU A 101 -16.17 14.88 43.42
C GLU A 101 -17.64 15.25 43.18
N LYS A 102 -17.99 15.51 41.91
CA LYS A 102 -19.38 15.44 41.47
C LYS A 102 -19.77 13.96 41.44
N GLU A 103 -20.87 13.63 42.12
CA GLU A 103 -21.47 12.30 42.11
C GLU A 103 -21.61 11.77 40.66
N PRO A 104 -21.17 10.54 40.39
CA PRO A 104 -21.42 9.92 39.09
C PRO A 104 -22.91 9.62 38.96
N THR A 105 -23.55 10.24 37.98
CA THR A 105 -24.88 9.86 37.50
C THR A 105 -24.87 8.37 37.16
N PRO A 106 -25.88 7.55 37.54
CA PRO A 106 -25.82 6.11 37.33
C PRO A 106 -25.69 5.81 35.84
N ALA A 107 -24.54 5.26 35.44
CA ALA A 107 -24.38 4.68 34.13
C ALA A 107 -25.38 3.52 34.04
N ALA A 108 -26.41 3.69 33.21
CA ALA A 108 -27.35 2.63 32.90
C ALA A 108 -26.57 1.35 32.59
N SER A 109 -26.86 0.28 33.34
CA SER A 109 -26.24 -1.03 33.19
C SER A 109 -26.48 -1.52 31.76
N ARG A 110 -25.50 -1.32 30.87
CA ARG A 110 -25.50 -1.87 29.52
C ARG A 110 -24.83 -3.23 29.58
N SER A 111 -25.50 -4.25 29.04
CA SER A 111 -24.98 -5.61 28.95
C SER A 111 -23.62 -5.59 28.27
N LEU A 112 -22.57 -6.01 28.97
CA LEU A 112 -21.27 -6.27 28.37
C LEU A 112 -21.47 -7.34 27.29
N LEU A 113 -21.19 -7.02 26.02
CA LEU A 113 -21.25 -7.98 24.93
C LEU A 113 -20.36 -9.18 25.29
N GLN A 114 -20.95 -10.39 25.29
CA GLN A 114 -20.17 -11.61 25.48
C GLN A 114 -19.21 -11.78 24.30
N ARG A 115 -17.91 -11.80 24.59
CA ARG A 115 -16.89 -12.00 23.57
C ARG A 115 -16.82 -13.47 23.20
N PRO A 116 -16.98 -13.83 21.91
CA PRO A 116 -16.83 -15.22 21.49
C PRO A 116 -15.38 -15.70 21.71
N PRO A 117 -15.16 -17.02 21.88
CA PRO A 117 -13.82 -17.58 21.99
C PRO A 117 -13.01 -17.36 20.71
N ILE A 118 -11.69 -17.19 20.84
CA ILE A 118 -10.79 -17.03 19.70
C ILE A 118 -10.54 -18.42 19.08
N THR A 119 -11.14 -18.68 17.91
CA THR A 119 -11.08 -19.97 17.21
C THR A 119 -10.08 -19.98 16.03
N ASN A 120 -9.60 -18.81 15.60
CA ASN A 120 -8.82 -18.63 14.35
C ASN A 120 -9.46 -19.33 13.15
N ASN A 121 -10.79 -19.41 13.10
CA ASN A 121 -11.52 -19.93 11.96
C ASN A 121 -11.37 -18.95 10.79
N ALA A 122 -11.08 -19.47 9.60
CA ALA A 122 -10.89 -18.70 8.38
C ALA A 122 -12.09 -17.78 8.05
N ALA A 123 -13.32 -18.24 8.28
CA ALA A 123 -14.52 -17.43 8.04
C ALA A 123 -14.58 -16.21 8.99
N ASP A 124 -14.19 -16.40 10.25
CA ASP A 124 -14.14 -15.32 11.24
C ASP A 124 -13.01 -14.32 10.91
N VAL A 125 -11.90 -14.77 10.30
CA VAL A 125 -10.82 -13.89 9.81
C VAL A 125 -11.33 -12.96 8.71
N LEU A 126 -12.05 -13.48 7.71
CA LEU A 126 -12.61 -12.67 6.62
C LEU A 126 -13.67 -11.69 7.13
N SER A 127 -14.52 -12.14 8.06
CA SER A 127 -15.51 -11.27 8.71
C SER A 127 -14.82 -10.15 9.49
N THR A 128 -13.72 -10.45 10.19
CA THR A 128 -12.92 -9.45 10.91
C THR A 128 -12.32 -8.42 9.97
N TRP A 129 -11.70 -8.85 8.87
CA TRP A 129 -11.15 -7.92 7.86
C TRP A 129 -12.24 -7.04 7.27
N THR A 130 -13.40 -7.61 6.96
CA THR A 130 -14.53 -6.82 6.44
C THR A 130 -15.01 -5.78 7.45
N ALA A 131 -15.16 -6.15 8.72
CA ALA A 131 -15.52 -5.21 9.78
C ALA A 131 -14.48 -4.08 9.94
N MET A 132 -13.18 -4.39 9.83
CA MET A 132 -12.11 -3.39 9.86
C MET A 132 -12.23 -2.40 8.71
N GLU A 133 -12.46 -2.89 7.49
CA GLU A 133 -12.58 -2.05 6.29
C GLU A 133 -13.86 -1.19 6.32
N VAL A 134 -15.00 -1.74 6.76
CA VAL A 134 -16.27 -1.01 6.91
C VAL A 134 -16.16 0.09 7.97
N LEU A 135 -15.46 -0.18 9.09
CA LEU A 135 -15.35 0.74 10.22
C LEU A 135 -14.17 1.73 10.12
N SER A 136 -13.45 1.74 9.00
CA SER A 136 -12.28 2.61 8.78
C SER A 136 -12.46 3.51 7.55
N PRO A 137 -13.47 4.39 7.52
CA PRO A 137 -13.70 5.26 6.37
C PRO A 137 -12.54 6.27 6.19
N PRO A 138 -12.32 6.78 4.97
CA PRO A 138 -11.55 7.98 4.76
C PRO A 138 -12.18 9.18 5.49
N SER A 139 -11.37 9.87 6.29
CA SER A 139 -11.80 11.07 7.02
C SER A 139 -11.20 12.35 6.44
N PHE A 140 -11.95 13.45 6.48
CA PHE A 140 -11.50 14.80 6.16
C PHE A 140 -11.63 15.74 7.37
N ARG A 141 -10.80 16.78 7.47
CA ARG A 141 -10.92 17.80 8.53
C ARG A 141 -11.52 19.09 8.02
N LYS A 142 -11.30 19.39 6.74
CA LYS A 142 -11.90 20.51 6.04
C LYS A 142 -12.35 20.07 4.65
N PRO A 143 -13.34 20.75 4.05
CA PRO A 143 -13.81 20.42 2.70
C PRO A 143 -12.70 20.31 1.66
N GLU A 144 -11.65 21.13 1.75
CA GLU A 144 -10.55 21.15 0.78
C GLU A 144 -9.75 19.84 0.77
N ASP A 145 -9.74 19.07 1.85
CA ASP A 145 -9.03 17.79 1.92
C ASP A 145 -9.61 16.79 0.90
N LEU A 146 -10.91 16.84 0.64
CA LEU A 146 -11.59 16.03 -0.39
C LEU A 146 -11.28 16.50 -1.83
N ALA A 147 -10.66 17.67 -1.98
CA ALA A 147 -10.26 18.25 -3.26
C ALA A 147 -8.74 18.31 -3.45
N GLY A 148 -7.97 17.58 -2.65
CA GLY A 148 -6.50 17.60 -2.69
C GLY A 148 -5.89 18.92 -2.20
N GLY A 149 -6.60 19.64 -1.32
CA GLY A 149 -6.20 20.92 -0.75
C GLY A 149 -6.60 22.15 -1.58
N ASP A 150 -7.23 21.97 -2.75
CA ASP A 150 -7.63 23.08 -3.62
C ASP A 150 -8.98 23.68 -3.19
N ARG A 151 -8.94 24.80 -2.48
CA ARG A 151 -10.13 25.54 -2.03
C ARG A 151 -11.03 26.01 -3.17
N SER A 152 -10.48 26.27 -4.36
CA SER A 152 -11.29 26.71 -5.52
C SER A 152 -12.25 25.62 -6.00
N ARG A 153 -12.00 24.36 -5.62
CA ARG A 153 -12.85 23.23 -5.95
C ARG A 153 -14.00 23.02 -4.96
N ILE A 154 -14.14 23.83 -3.92
CA ILE A 154 -15.25 23.70 -2.97
C ILE A 154 -16.38 24.65 -3.32
N ALA A 155 -17.54 24.09 -3.67
CA ALA A 155 -18.76 24.81 -3.94
C ALA A 155 -19.67 24.76 -2.71
N GLN A 156 -20.03 25.92 -2.18
CA GLN A 156 -20.90 26.00 -1.01
C GLN A 156 -22.35 25.77 -1.42
N LEU A 157 -23.07 24.96 -0.65
CA LEU A 157 -24.49 24.68 -0.86
C LEU A 157 -25.38 25.45 0.12
N ASP A 158 -24.82 26.06 1.17
CA ASP A 158 -25.55 26.86 2.18
C ASP A 158 -25.92 28.28 1.72
N LYS A 159 -25.41 28.72 0.57
CA LYS A 159 -25.80 29.96 -0.11
C LYS A 159 -27.24 29.89 -0.64
N PRO A 160 -27.93 31.02 -0.89
CA PRO A 160 -29.29 31.01 -1.42
C PRO A 160 -29.41 30.17 -2.70
N ASP A 161 -28.57 30.48 -3.69
CA ASP A 161 -28.53 29.79 -4.98
C ASP A 161 -27.52 28.63 -4.95
N LEU A 162 -27.89 27.52 -5.58
CA LEU A 162 -27.00 26.38 -5.82
C LEU A 162 -25.97 26.72 -6.93
N PRO A 163 -24.82 26.01 -6.98
CA PRO A 163 -23.74 26.31 -7.93
C PRO A 163 -24.13 26.24 -9.42
N TRP A 164 -25.19 25.49 -9.75
CA TRP A 164 -25.73 25.32 -11.09
C TRP A 164 -26.97 26.17 -11.37
N GLU A 165 -27.46 26.92 -10.39
CA GLU A 165 -28.56 27.88 -10.55
C GLU A 165 -28.03 29.22 -11.11
N SER A 166 -28.95 30.12 -11.49
CA SER A 166 -28.61 31.49 -11.95
C SER A 166 -27.60 31.54 -13.12
N GLY A 167 -27.67 30.57 -14.03
CA GLY A 167 -26.78 30.45 -15.20
C GLY A 167 -25.55 29.54 -14.99
N GLY A 168 -25.36 29.03 -13.77
CA GLY A 168 -24.32 28.07 -13.40
C GLY A 168 -22.90 28.60 -13.54
N GLU A 169 -21.92 27.84 -13.03
CA GLU A 169 -20.53 28.23 -13.15
C GLU A 169 -19.92 27.89 -14.51
N ARG A 170 -18.89 28.65 -14.89
CA ARG A 170 -18.10 28.35 -16.09
C ARG A 170 -17.11 27.23 -15.81
N SER A 171 -16.99 26.30 -16.76
CA SER A 171 -15.93 25.28 -16.72
C SER A 171 -14.57 25.88 -17.12
N ARG A 172 -13.50 25.18 -16.75
CA ARG A 172 -12.13 25.49 -17.18
C ARG A 172 -11.96 25.17 -18.68
N PRO A 173 -11.03 25.84 -19.40
CA PRO A 173 -10.76 25.56 -20.80
C PRO A 173 -10.44 24.07 -21.04
N ASN A 174 -11.02 23.48 -22.10
CA ASN A 174 -10.87 22.06 -22.44
C ASN A 174 -11.29 21.07 -21.34
N GLN A 175 -12.16 21.47 -20.42
CA GLN A 175 -12.66 20.59 -19.36
C GLN A 175 -14.19 20.65 -19.25
N LYS A 176 -14.80 19.53 -18.88
CA LYS A 176 -16.17 19.44 -18.38
C LYS A 176 -16.17 19.61 -16.87
N LEU A 177 -17.14 20.34 -16.33
CA LEU A 177 -17.31 20.57 -14.90
C LEU A 177 -18.44 19.67 -14.38
N TYR A 178 -18.19 19.03 -13.25
CA TYR A 178 -19.13 18.23 -12.49
C TYR A 178 -19.09 18.67 -11.02
N TYR A 179 -20.16 18.42 -10.30
CA TYR A 179 -20.21 18.61 -8.84
C TYR A 179 -20.44 17.27 -8.15
N GLN A 180 -19.58 16.96 -7.17
CA GLN A 180 -19.78 15.84 -6.26
C GLN A 180 -20.35 16.38 -4.95
N ILE A 181 -21.67 16.35 -4.82
CA ILE A 181 -22.39 16.82 -3.64
C ILE A 181 -22.07 15.89 -2.48
N ILE A 182 -21.59 16.44 -1.36
CA ILE A 182 -21.38 15.69 -0.13
C ILE A 182 -22.72 15.60 0.59
N LEU A 183 -23.39 14.45 0.50
CA LEU A 183 -24.71 14.20 1.07
C LEU A 183 -24.61 13.88 2.58
N GLY A 184 -24.10 14.86 3.31
CA GLY A 184 -23.87 14.80 4.75
C GLY A 184 -22.58 14.08 5.14
N SER A 185 -22.27 14.16 6.43
CA SER A 185 -21.06 13.56 7.00
C SER A 185 -21.33 13.03 8.41
N VAL A 186 -20.44 12.16 8.89
CA VAL A 186 -20.43 11.61 10.25
C VAL A 186 -19.29 12.23 11.04
N ASP A 187 -19.58 12.72 12.24
CA ASP A 187 -18.57 13.16 13.20
C ASP A 187 -17.79 11.96 13.73
N MET A 188 -16.53 11.85 13.34
CA MET A 188 -15.70 10.69 13.65
C MET A 188 -15.34 10.59 15.12
N GLU A 189 -15.20 11.71 15.82
CA GLU A 189 -14.85 11.72 17.23
C GLU A 189 -16.02 11.22 18.08
N ALA A 190 -17.23 11.71 17.79
CA ALA A 190 -18.45 11.23 18.42
C ALA A 190 -18.73 9.76 18.10
N ALA A 191 -18.58 9.36 16.84
CA ALA A 191 -18.85 8.00 16.39
C ALA A 191 -17.89 6.97 17.00
N VAL A 192 -16.58 7.22 16.94
CA VAL A 192 -15.57 6.31 17.51
C VAL A 192 -15.67 6.26 19.02
N SER A 193 -15.96 7.38 19.69
CA SER A 193 -16.22 7.38 21.13
C SER A 193 -17.40 6.48 21.51
N ALA A 194 -18.50 6.52 20.74
CA ALA A 194 -19.66 5.67 20.97
C ALA A 194 -19.35 4.18 20.71
N LEU A 195 -18.61 3.86 19.65
CA LEU A 195 -18.17 2.48 19.37
C LEU A 195 -17.24 1.96 20.47
N LEU A 196 -16.31 2.79 20.95
CA LEU A 196 -15.45 2.42 22.06
C LEU A 196 -16.26 2.15 23.34
N GLN A 197 -17.34 2.87 23.63
CA GLN A 197 -18.19 2.54 24.78
C GLN A 197 -18.78 1.12 24.73
N VAL A 198 -19.00 0.57 23.53
CA VAL A 198 -19.55 -0.78 23.34
C VAL A 198 -18.43 -1.84 23.33
N TYR A 199 -17.30 -1.53 22.69
CA TYR A 199 -16.23 -2.49 22.40
C TYR A 199 -14.93 -2.26 23.18
N THR A 200 -14.93 -1.36 24.19
CA THR A 200 -13.73 -1.07 25.00
C THR A 200 -13.08 -2.36 25.47
N ASP A 201 -11.77 -2.45 25.29
CA ASP A 201 -10.96 -3.55 25.79
C ASP A 201 -9.86 -3.03 26.74
N SER A 202 -8.99 -3.95 27.15
CA SER A 202 -7.92 -3.69 28.10
C SER A 202 -6.71 -2.98 27.47
N ARG A 203 -6.75 -2.58 26.19
CA ARG A 203 -5.61 -1.90 25.55
C ARG A 203 -5.52 -0.45 26.03
N THR A 204 -4.29 -0.04 26.34
CA THR A 204 -3.96 1.32 26.79
C THR A 204 -4.09 2.34 25.66
N GLU A 205 -3.76 1.93 24.42
CA GLU A 205 -3.89 2.77 23.24
C GLU A 205 -5.35 2.82 22.78
N ARG A 206 -5.93 4.02 22.84
CA ARG A 206 -7.25 4.29 22.26
C ARG A 206 -7.09 4.85 20.85
N PRO A 207 -7.84 4.32 19.86
CA PRO A 207 -7.83 4.90 18.52
C PRO A 207 -8.36 6.33 18.61
N SER A 208 -7.57 7.31 18.13
CA SER A 208 -8.05 8.68 17.98
C SER A 208 -8.59 8.87 16.56
N ALA A 209 -9.88 9.18 16.44
CA ALA A 209 -10.46 9.63 15.20
C ALA A 209 -10.82 11.12 15.30
N ARG A 210 -10.52 11.87 14.25
CA ARG A 210 -10.77 13.32 14.17
C ARG A 210 -11.31 13.68 12.80
N GLY A 211 -12.13 14.71 12.75
CA GLY A 211 -12.75 15.18 11.52
C GLY A 211 -14.03 14.43 11.21
N GLU A 212 -14.34 14.31 9.94
CA GLU A 212 -15.62 13.86 9.44
C GLU A 212 -15.41 12.78 8.37
N ALA A 213 -16.34 11.83 8.29
CA ALA A 213 -16.42 10.88 7.18
C ALA A 213 -17.65 11.19 6.34
N VAL A 214 -17.52 11.18 5.02
CA VAL A 214 -18.66 11.42 4.12
C VAL A 214 -19.69 10.29 4.27
N LEU A 215 -20.98 10.63 4.30
CA LEU A 215 -22.08 9.65 4.35
C LEU A 215 -22.40 9.08 2.96
N ALA A 216 -22.52 9.96 1.97
CA ALA A 216 -22.76 9.61 0.59
C ALA A 216 -22.36 10.76 -0.33
N THR A 217 -22.21 10.48 -1.62
CA THR A 217 -22.02 11.49 -2.66
C THR A 217 -23.10 11.38 -3.72
N ILE A 218 -23.48 12.53 -4.29
CA ILE A 218 -24.28 12.59 -5.51
C ILE A 218 -23.49 13.37 -6.57
N MET A 219 -23.25 12.76 -7.72
CA MET A 219 -22.55 13.37 -8.83
C MET A 219 -23.56 13.95 -9.83
N VAL A 220 -23.40 15.24 -10.09
CA VAL A 220 -24.17 15.98 -11.07
C VAL A 220 -23.27 16.66 -12.10
N ASP A 221 -23.79 16.89 -13.29
CA ASP A 221 -23.15 17.70 -14.32
C ASP A 221 -23.14 19.20 -13.96
N ARG A 222 -22.65 20.03 -14.88
CA ARG A 222 -22.54 21.48 -14.69
C ARG A 222 -23.90 22.16 -14.53
N GLU A 223 -24.94 21.56 -15.10
CA GLU A 223 -26.32 22.01 -15.08
C GLU A 223 -27.09 21.46 -13.86
N GLY A 224 -26.41 20.71 -12.98
CA GLY A 224 -26.99 20.17 -11.75
C GLY A 224 -27.78 18.89 -11.95
N ARG A 225 -27.72 18.26 -13.12
CA ARG A 225 -28.45 17.02 -13.43
C ARG A 225 -27.61 15.81 -12.99
N PRO A 226 -28.21 14.80 -12.33
CA PRO A 226 -27.52 13.56 -12.02
C PRO A 226 -26.92 12.93 -13.28
N VAL A 227 -25.69 12.42 -13.19
CA VAL A 227 -25.06 11.69 -14.30
C VAL A 227 -25.77 10.35 -14.54
N GLU A 228 -25.74 9.84 -15.77
CA GLU A 228 -26.52 8.64 -16.14
C GLU A 228 -26.06 7.34 -15.44
N ALA A 229 -24.77 7.22 -15.13
CA ALA A 229 -24.18 6.04 -14.51
C ALA A 229 -23.44 6.42 -13.22
N ASP A 230 -23.59 5.61 -12.18
CA ASP A 230 -22.88 5.74 -10.90
C ASP A 230 -22.98 7.14 -10.26
N ALA A 231 -24.16 7.76 -10.41
CA ALA A 231 -24.43 9.09 -9.86
C ALA A 231 -24.34 9.14 -8.33
N VAL A 232 -24.43 8.00 -7.65
CA VAL A 232 -24.51 7.94 -6.20
C VAL A 232 -23.47 6.96 -5.68
N ALA A 233 -22.78 7.35 -4.61
CA ALA A 233 -21.97 6.44 -3.81
C ALA A 233 -22.34 6.60 -2.33
N ILE A 234 -22.33 5.50 -1.56
CA ILE A 234 -22.72 5.51 -0.14
C ILE A 234 -21.58 4.93 0.69
N SER A 235 -21.29 5.57 1.82
CA SER A 235 -20.26 5.13 2.75
C SER A 235 -20.72 3.92 3.57
N SER A 236 -19.94 2.86 3.50
CA SER A 236 -20.02 1.65 4.31
C SER A 236 -20.00 1.97 5.80
N PHE A 237 -19.23 2.97 6.22
CA PHE A 237 -19.19 3.40 7.62
C PHE A 237 -20.51 3.99 8.11
N GLY A 238 -21.17 4.80 7.27
CA GLY A 238 -22.46 5.42 7.62
C GLY A 238 -23.52 4.38 7.99
N TRP A 239 -23.57 3.27 7.25
CA TRP A 239 -24.42 2.12 7.54
C TRP A 239 -23.84 1.20 8.62
N GLY A 240 -22.54 0.94 8.59
CA GLY A 240 -21.88 -0.01 9.48
C GLY A 240 -21.83 0.46 10.93
N MET A 241 -21.81 1.77 11.16
CA MET A 241 -21.80 2.36 12.50
C MET A 241 -23.03 1.96 13.34
N PRO A 242 -24.30 2.20 12.93
CA PRO A 242 -25.46 1.78 13.71
C PRO A 242 -25.54 0.26 13.89
N VAL A 243 -25.16 -0.53 12.88
CA VAL A 243 -25.09 -2.00 12.97
C VAL A 243 -24.08 -2.44 14.04
N ALA A 244 -22.90 -1.81 14.06
CA ALA A 244 -21.87 -2.08 15.06
C ALA A 244 -22.31 -1.63 16.45
N LEU A 245 -22.97 -0.47 16.61
CA LEU A 245 -23.49 -0.01 17.91
C LEU A 245 -24.56 -0.95 18.49
N ALA A 246 -25.30 -1.66 17.64
CA ALA A 246 -26.28 -2.67 18.06
C ALA A 246 -25.63 -4.02 18.46
N GLY A 247 -24.30 -4.17 18.34
CA GLY A 247 -23.60 -5.42 18.69
C GLY A 247 -23.47 -6.42 17.55
N HIS A 248 -23.86 -6.06 16.32
CA HIS A 248 -23.99 -6.98 15.19
C HIS A 248 -22.80 -6.92 14.22
N LEU A 249 -21.55 -7.05 14.70
CA LEU A 249 -20.35 -6.94 13.85
C LEU A 249 -20.30 -7.93 12.68
N ARG A 250 -20.90 -9.12 12.84
CA ARG A 250 -20.95 -10.13 11.77
C ARG A 250 -21.76 -9.66 10.57
N ASP A 251 -22.79 -8.86 10.81
CA ASP A 251 -23.71 -8.40 9.78
C ASP A 251 -23.03 -7.38 8.86
N LEU A 252 -21.91 -6.76 9.29
CA LEU A 252 -21.09 -5.88 8.45
C LEU A 252 -20.58 -6.57 7.17
N GLY A 253 -20.45 -7.91 7.19
CA GLY A 253 -20.11 -8.70 6.00
C GLY A 253 -21.15 -8.62 4.87
N THR A 254 -22.37 -8.15 5.17
CA THR A 254 -23.46 -8.01 4.18
C THR A 254 -23.43 -6.68 3.42
N TRP A 255 -22.47 -5.80 3.71
CA TRP A 255 -22.37 -4.46 3.10
C TRP A 255 -22.54 -4.47 1.58
N SER A 256 -21.86 -5.35 0.85
CA SER A 256 -21.94 -5.41 -0.62
C SER A 256 -23.37 -5.61 -1.17
N GLN A 257 -24.22 -6.33 -0.44
CA GLN A 257 -25.62 -6.54 -0.81
C GLN A 257 -26.48 -5.31 -0.48
N ILE A 258 -26.19 -4.69 0.67
CA ILE A 258 -26.86 -3.50 1.15
C ILE A 258 -26.53 -2.29 0.29
N GLU A 259 -25.26 -2.11 -0.09
CA GLU A 259 -24.76 -1.02 -0.92
C GLU A 259 -25.54 -0.92 -2.23
N ARG A 260 -25.65 -2.03 -2.98
CA ARG A 260 -26.40 -2.06 -4.24
C ARG A 260 -27.84 -1.56 -4.05
N ARG A 261 -28.53 -2.07 -3.02
CA ARG A 261 -29.91 -1.68 -2.74
C ARG A 261 -30.03 -0.21 -2.32
N LEU A 262 -29.14 0.27 -1.45
CA LEU A 262 -29.17 1.65 -0.99
C LEU A 262 -28.85 2.62 -2.13
N THR A 263 -27.87 2.30 -2.98
CA THR A 263 -27.51 3.12 -4.14
C THR A 263 -28.64 3.17 -5.16
N GLU A 264 -29.30 2.04 -5.44
CA GLU A 264 -30.50 1.99 -6.30
C GLU A 264 -31.64 2.84 -5.73
N GLU A 265 -31.99 2.66 -4.45
CA GLU A 265 -33.08 3.40 -3.79
C GLU A 265 -32.78 4.91 -3.67
N LEU A 266 -31.52 5.30 -3.46
CA LEU A 266 -31.10 6.69 -3.43
C LEU A 266 -31.08 7.29 -4.85
N GLY A 267 -30.58 6.54 -5.83
CA GLY A 267 -30.59 6.89 -7.25
C GLY A 267 -31.98 7.26 -7.75
N GLN A 268 -32.98 6.42 -7.46
CA GLN A 268 -34.38 6.67 -7.81
C GLN A 268 -34.98 7.94 -7.19
N ARG A 269 -34.42 8.43 -6.09
CA ARG A 269 -34.89 9.66 -5.41
C ARG A 269 -34.24 10.91 -5.95
N VAL A 270 -33.01 10.80 -6.47
CA VAL A 270 -32.25 11.95 -7.00
C VAL A 270 -32.50 12.15 -8.49
N VAL A 271 -32.83 11.08 -9.23
CA VAL A 271 -33.21 11.17 -10.63
C VAL A 271 -34.69 11.50 -10.72
N ALA A 272 -34.99 12.79 -10.95
CA ALA A 272 -36.32 13.24 -11.33
C ALA A 272 -36.32 13.58 -12.83
N GLU A 273 -37.24 13.00 -13.60
CA GLU A 273 -37.34 13.26 -15.04
C GLU A 273 -38.35 14.38 -15.34
N ASP A 274 -38.14 15.07 -16.47
CA ASP A 274 -39.15 15.93 -17.10
C ASP A 274 -40.12 15.11 -17.96
N ASP A 275 -41.15 15.77 -18.50
CA ASP A 275 -42.18 15.13 -19.32
C ASP A 275 -41.61 14.55 -20.64
N GLU A 276 -40.35 14.87 -20.96
CA GLU A 276 -39.59 14.39 -22.12
C GLU A 276 -38.57 13.28 -21.73
N GLY A 277 -38.58 12.81 -20.48
CA GLY A 277 -37.69 11.76 -19.98
C GLY A 277 -36.26 12.22 -19.69
N ARG A 278 -36.00 13.53 -19.59
CA ARG A 278 -34.66 14.06 -19.29
C ARG A 278 -34.49 14.33 -17.80
N PRO A 279 -33.31 14.07 -17.21
CA PRO A 279 -33.05 14.37 -15.81
C PRO A 279 -33.13 15.89 -15.55
N LYS A 280 -33.88 16.26 -14.51
CA LYS A 280 -33.99 17.62 -13.99
C LYS A 280 -32.80 17.96 -13.09
N PRO A 281 -32.41 19.25 -13.02
CA PRO A 281 -31.43 19.70 -12.04
C PRO A 281 -31.88 19.40 -10.61
N LEU A 282 -30.95 18.97 -9.77
CA LEU A 282 -31.21 18.78 -8.34
C LEU A 282 -31.50 20.12 -7.68
N THR A 283 -32.55 20.14 -6.86
CA THR A 283 -32.91 21.27 -6.02
C THR A 283 -32.41 21.08 -4.59
N ARG A 284 -32.35 22.16 -3.82
CA ARG A 284 -32.02 22.10 -2.39
C ARG A 284 -32.95 21.15 -1.63
N ASN A 285 -34.24 21.23 -1.90
CA ASN A 285 -35.24 20.36 -1.28
C ASN A 285 -35.00 18.88 -1.62
N ALA A 286 -34.60 18.57 -2.85
CA ALA A 286 -34.26 17.21 -3.25
C ALA A 286 -33.01 16.70 -2.51
N ILE A 287 -31.97 17.53 -2.38
CA ILE A 287 -30.74 17.19 -1.63
C ILE A 287 -31.06 16.95 -0.15
N GLU A 288 -31.84 17.83 0.48
CA GLU A 288 -32.26 17.68 1.88
C GLU A 288 -33.14 16.44 2.10
N ALA A 289 -34.09 16.19 1.20
CA ALA A 289 -34.95 15.01 1.26
C ALA A 289 -34.15 13.71 1.10
N ALA A 290 -33.20 13.68 0.16
CA ALA A 290 -32.29 12.56 -0.04
C ALA A 290 -31.44 12.29 1.21
N TYR A 291 -30.89 13.34 1.84
CA TYR A 291 -30.13 13.23 3.09
C TYR A 291 -30.98 12.69 4.24
N ARG A 292 -32.16 13.28 4.49
CA ARG A 292 -33.07 12.82 5.56
C ARG A 292 -33.50 11.37 5.36
N TRP A 293 -33.80 11.00 4.11
CA TRP A 293 -34.11 9.62 3.77
C TRP A 293 -32.94 8.68 4.07
N LEU A 294 -31.72 9.03 3.66
CA LEU A 294 -30.55 8.18 3.85
C LEU A 294 -30.29 7.95 5.35
N VAL A 295 -30.28 9.03 6.15
CA VAL A 295 -30.09 8.98 7.61
C VAL A 295 -31.14 8.08 8.27
N ALA A 296 -32.42 8.25 7.90
CA ALA A 296 -33.51 7.41 8.42
C ALA A 296 -33.39 5.95 7.97
N LYS A 297 -33.01 5.70 6.72
CA LYS A 297 -32.91 4.37 6.13
C LYS A 297 -31.79 3.55 6.75
N ILE A 298 -30.62 4.15 6.97
CA ILE A 298 -29.48 3.47 7.61
C ILE A 298 -29.58 3.43 9.13
N GLY A 299 -30.48 4.23 9.73
CA GLY A 299 -30.73 4.24 11.16
C GLY A 299 -29.62 4.88 11.99
N ILE A 300 -28.84 5.79 11.40
CA ILE A 300 -27.81 6.55 12.13
C ILE A 300 -28.48 7.67 12.93
N ASP A 301 -28.08 7.82 14.20
CA ASP A 301 -28.59 8.88 15.05
C ASP A 301 -28.09 10.25 14.57
N SER A 302 -29.02 11.20 14.45
CA SER A 302 -28.77 12.59 14.04
C SER A 302 -27.62 13.27 14.79
N ARG A 303 -27.37 12.90 16.05
CA ARG A 303 -26.26 13.45 16.86
C ARG A 303 -24.88 13.18 16.29
N PHE A 304 -24.75 12.17 15.43
CA PHE A 304 -23.50 11.81 14.76
C PHE A 304 -23.38 12.44 13.38
N THR A 305 -24.46 13.02 12.84
CA THR A 305 -24.51 13.44 11.45
C THR A 305 -24.52 14.95 11.28
N LYS A 306 -23.91 15.43 10.21
CA LYS A 306 -24.00 16.83 9.78
C LYS A 306 -24.66 16.89 8.40
N ALA A 307 -25.48 17.92 8.22
CA ALA A 307 -26.25 18.12 6.99
C ALA A 307 -25.33 18.45 5.78
N PRO A 308 -25.80 18.24 4.54
CA PRO A 308 -25.08 18.64 3.33
C PRO A 308 -24.86 20.16 3.30
N VAL A 309 -23.60 20.61 3.22
CA VAL A 309 -23.26 22.05 3.16
C VAL A 309 -22.37 22.42 1.98
N PHE A 310 -21.77 21.45 1.29
CA PHE A 310 -20.87 21.73 0.16
C PHE A 310 -20.86 20.60 -0.89
N ALA A 311 -20.34 20.93 -2.06
CA ALA A 311 -20.01 20.01 -3.14
C ALA A 311 -18.56 20.21 -3.61
N VAL A 312 -17.96 19.17 -4.15
CA VAL A 312 -16.60 19.21 -4.73
C VAL A 312 -16.67 19.32 -6.25
N ARG A 313 -16.16 20.41 -6.81
CA ARG A 313 -15.99 20.61 -8.25
C ARG A 313 -14.97 19.61 -8.79
N SER A 314 -15.38 18.87 -9.79
CA SER A 314 -14.55 17.89 -10.49
C SER A 314 -14.44 18.25 -11.96
N TYR A 315 -13.22 18.22 -12.49
CA TYR A 315 -12.94 18.61 -13.85
C TYR A 315 -12.41 17.42 -14.63
N GLN A 316 -13.04 17.14 -15.77
CA GLN A 316 -12.69 16.02 -16.64
C GLN A 316 -12.32 16.55 -18.02
N TYR A 317 -11.32 15.96 -18.68
CA TYR A 317 -10.94 16.39 -20.03
C TYR A 317 -12.11 16.21 -21.01
N PHE A 318 -12.42 17.23 -21.81
CA PHE A 318 -13.67 17.30 -22.59
C PHE A 318 -13.88 16.17 -23.61
N ARG A 319 -12.81 15.51 -24.07
CA ARG A 319 -12.89 14.38 -25.02
C ARG A 319 -13.21 13.05 -24.35
N LEU A 320 -13.13 12.98 -23.02
CA LEU A 320 -13.59 11.81 -22.27
C LEU A 320 -15.12 11.91 -22.17
N GLN A 321 -15.78 10.80 -22.49
CA GLN A 321 -17.23 10.70 -22.41
C GLN A 321 -17.67 10.39 -20.98
N ASP A 322 -16.92 9.54 -20.29
CA ASP A 322 -17.22 9.12 -18.93
C ASP A 322 -17.06 10.27 -17.93
N PRO A 323 -17.93 10.34 -16.90
CA PRO A 323 -17.79 11.28 -15.80
C PRO A 323 -16.46 11.05 -15.04
N PRO A 324 -16.01 12.03 -14.24
CA PRO A 324 -14.84 11.84 -13.39
C PRO A 324 -15.09 10.74 -12.36
N GLU A 325 -14.02 10.13 -11.85
CA GLU A 325 -14.12 9.18 -10.74
C GLU A 325 -14.72 9.87 -9.50
N SER A 326 -15.62 9.16 -8.80
CA SER A 326 -16.21 9.62 -7.56
C SER A 326 -15.18 9.64 -6.43
N ILE A 327 -15.37 10.50 -5.44
CA ILE A 327 -14.57 10.50 -4.21
C ILE A 327 -14.67 9.12 -3.57
N LEU A 328 -13.52 8.53 -3.27
CA LEU A 328 -13.47 7.21 -2.63
C LEU A 328 -14.06 7.30 -1.22
N LEU A 329 -15.24 6.72 -1.03
CA LEU A 329 -15.94 6.67 0.27
C LEU A 329 -15.62 5.39 1.05
N ASN A 330 -15.38 4.31 0.31
CA ASN A 330 -15.25 2.96 0.83
C ASN A 330 -13.84 2.42 0.61
N SER A 331 -13.46 1.45 1.43
CA SER A 331 -12.27 0.66 1.14
C SER A 331 -12.45 -0.12 -0.16
N PHE A 332 -11.44 -0.05 -1.03
CA PHE A 332 -11.41 -0.79 -2.30
C PHE A 332 -11.34 -2.31 -2.09
N PHE A 333 -11.09 -2.77 -0.86
CA PHE A 333 -11.03 -4.19 -0.53
C PHE A 333 -12.42 -4.81 -0.26
N LEU A 334 -13.48 -4.03 -0.02
CA LEU A 334 -14.77 -4.57 0.44
C LEU A 334 -15.40 -5.55 -0.56
N GLU A 335 -15.37 -5.24 -1.86
CA GLU A 335 -15.88 -6.13 -2.90
C GLU A 335 -15.06 -7.42 -3.00
N ASP A 336 -13.73 -7.31 -2.91
CA ASP A 336 -12.83 -8.46 -2.97
C ASP A 336 -12.97 -9.34 -1.72
N LEU A 337 -13.19 -8.75 -0.54
CA LEU A 337 -13.48 -9.48 0.70
C LEU A 337 -14.82 -10.21 0.62
N ALA A 338 -15.87 -9.56 0.10
CA ALA A 338 -17.17 -10.20 -0.12
C ALA A 338 -17.04 -11.39 -1.09
N ARG A 339 -16.27 -11.23 -2.17
CA ARG A 339 -15.98 -12.31 -3.13
C ARG A 339 -15.19 -13.44 -2.48
N ALA A 340 -14.19 -13.12 -1.68
CA ALA A 340 -13.37 -14.08 -0.95
C ALA A 340 -14.21 -14.90 0.05
N GLN A 341 -15.14 -14.24 0.76
CA GLN A 341 -16.09 -14.89 1.66
C GLN A 341 -17.05 -15.81 0.91
N ALA A 342 -17.59 -15.38 -0.22
CA ALA A 342 -18.46 -16.21 -1.06
C ALA A 342 -17.73 -17.46 -1.60
N LEU A 343 -16.49 -17.29 -2.09
CA LEU A 343 -15.67 -18.42 -2.55
C LEU A 343 -15.37 -19.42 -1.42
N ALA A 344 -15.11 -18.93 -0.21
CA ALA A 344 -14.89 -19.78 0.95
C ALA A 344 -16.16 -20.55 1.35
N ALA A 345 -17.30 -19.86 1.41
CA ALA A 345 -18.59 -20.45 1.77
C ALA A 345 -19.07 -21.50 0.75
N ASP A 346 -18.88 -21.22 -0.55
CA ASP A 346 -19.25 -22.13 -1.64
C ASP A 346 -18.29 -23.33 -1.80
N GLY A 347 -17.18 -23.39 -1.04
CA GLY A 347 -16.14 -24.41 -1.24
C GLY A 347 -15.37 -24.26 -2.56
N LYS A 348 -15.43 -23.10 -3.20
CA LYS A 348 -14.75 -22.77 -4.47
C LYS A 348 -13.41 -22.03 -4.29
N ALA A 349 -13.03 -21.76 -3.05
CA ALA A 349 -11.76 -21.17 -2.69
C ALA A 349 -10.57 -22.00 -3.23
N THR A 350 -9.56 -21.31 -3.78
CA THR A 350 -8.34 -21.96 -4.27
C THR A 350 -7.53 -22.56 -3.12
N GLY A 351 -6.67 -23.54 -3.43
CA GLY A 351 -5.74 -24.11 -2.45
C GLY A 351 -4.88 -23.05 -1.78
N ASN A 352 -4.35 -22.11 -2.56
CA ASN A 352 -3.60 -20.96 -2.05
C ASN A 352 -4.39 -20.08 -1.10
N PHE A 353 -5.62 -19.72 -1.46
CA PHE A 353 -6.47 -18.93 -0.58
C PHE A 353 -6.73 -19.65 0.74
N ASN A 354 -7.09 -20.94 0.69
CA ASN A 354 -7.32 -21.75 1.88
C ASN A 354 -6.07 -21.88 2.78
N ARG A 355 -4.87 -21.97 2.21
CA ARG A 355 -3.62 -21.95 2.98
C ARG A 355 -3.33 -20.58 3.60
N TYR A 356 -3.57 -19.51 2.84
CA TYR A 356 -3.34 -18.13 3.29
C TYR A 356 -4.19 -17.76 4.50
N ILE A 357 -5.50 -18.06 4.45
CA ILE A 357 -6.45 -17.77 5.53
C ILE A 357 -6.37 -18.79 6.69
N GLY A 358 -5.50 -19.80 6.59
CA GLY A 358 -5.32 -20.82 7.62
C GLY A 358 -6.39 -21.92 7.67
N ALA A 359 -7.30 -21.99 6.69
CA ALA A 359 -8.28 -23.06 6.54
C ALA A 359 -7.60 -24.41 6.23
N THR A 360 -6.52 -24.40 5.47
CA THR A 360 -5.65 -25.56 5.22
C THR A 360 -4.32 -25.38 5.92
N LYS A 361 -4.06 -26.20 6.94
CA LYS A 361 -2.78 -26.19 7.67
C LYS A 361 -1.82 -27.23 7.11
N PRO A 362 -0.51 -26.96 7.10
CA PRO A 362 0.47 -27.96 6.71
C PRO A 362 0.42 -29.14 7.70
N LYS A 363 0.42 -30.38 7.17
CA LYS A 363 0.40 -31.62 7.97
C LYS A 363 1.63 -31.76 8.88
N ALA A 364 2.77 -31.24 8.43
CA ALA A 364 4.03 -31.25 9.15
C ALA A 364 4.78 -29.93 8.95
N ARG A 365 5.61 -29.56 9.92
CA ARG A 365 6.52 -28.42 9.83
C ARG A 365 7.93 -28.91 10.08
N ARG A 366 8.86 -28.60 9.17
CA ARG A 366 10.29 -28.90 9.31
C ARG A 366 11.04 -27.60 9.59
N ASN A 367 11.88 -27.60 10.62
CA ASN A 367 12.72 -26.46 10.94
C ASN A 367 14.06 -26.59 10.20
N LEU A 368 14.26 -25.78 9.15
CA LEU A 368 15.50 -25.80 8.37
C LEU A 368 16.74 -25.41 9.18
N MET A 369 16.61 -24.80 10.37
CA MET A 369 17.76 -24.49 11.22
C MET A 369 18.32 -25.71 11.96
N THR A 370 17.55 -26.79 12.07
CA THR A 370 17.91 -27.97 12.86
C THR A 370 17.79 -29.29 12.08
N ASP A 371 17.05 -29.29 10.97
CA ASP A 371 16.84 -30.47 10.13
C ASP A 371 17.81 -30.44 8.93
N ASN A 372 18.99 -31.02 9.11
CA ASN A 372 20.02 -31.10 8.06
C ASN A 372 19.53 -31.84 6.81
N ARG A 373 18.66 -32.82 6.97
CA ARG A 373 18.08 -33.54 5.83
C ARG A 373 17.17 -32.61 5.04
N ALA A 374 16.36 -31.78 5.70
CA ALA A 374 15.50 -30.81 5.02
C ALA A 374 16.31 -29.76 4.25
N ILE A 375 17.44 -29.30 4.80
CA ILE A 375 18.35 -28.41 4.09
C ILE A 375 18.92 -29.10 2.86
N ALA A 376 19.44 -30.33 3.01
CA ALA A 376 19.98 -31.10 1.91
C ALA A 376 18.94 -31.35 0.81
N ASP A 377 17.71 -31.71 1.18
CA ASP A 377 16.58 -31.86 0.27
C ASP A 377 16.30 -30.54 -0.49
N ALA A 378 16.35 -29.39 0.18
CA ALA A 378 16.09 -28.08 -0.44
C ALA A 378 17.23 -27.60 -1.36
N LEU A 379 18.47 -28.03 -1.08
CA LEU A 379 19.68 -27.69 -1.83
C LEU A 379 20.15 -28.83 -2.76
N GLU A 380 19.25 -29.72 -3.14
CA GLU A 380 19.54 -30.73 -4.15
C GLU A 380 19.91 -30.05 -5.48
N PRO A 381 21.01 -30.43 -6.16
CA PRO A 381 21.44 -29.79 -7.41
C PRO A 381 20.35 -29.71 -8.49
N ALA A 382 19.47 -30.72 -8.56
CA ALA A 382 18.35 -30.75 -9.51
C ALA A 382 17.30 -29.66 -9.28
N LYS A 383 17.29 -29.00 -8.11
CA LYS A 383 16.35 -27.91 -7.77
C LYS A 383 16.93 -26.52 -8.02
N PHE A 384 18.20 -26.41 -8.34
CA PHE A 384 18.82 -25.12 -8.67
C PHE A 384 18.31 -24.61 -10.02
N PRO A 385 17.92 -23.33 -10.11
CA PRO A 385 17.61 -22.75 -11.40
C PRO A 385 18.87 -22.63 -12.27
N LEU A 386 18.68 -22.75 -13.59
CA LEU A 386 19.77 -22.59 -14.56
C LEU A 386 20.24 -21.14 -14.72
N GLY A 387 19.40 -20.18 -14.31
CA GLY A 387 19.72 -18.76 -14.32
C GLY A 387 19.89 -18.20 -12.91
N SER A 388 20.97 -17.45 -12.70
CA SER A 388 21.19 -16.58 -11.53
C SER A 388 21.30 -15.12 -11.98
N TRP A 389 20.95 -14.18 -11.12
CA TRP A 389 21.07 -12.77 -11.47
C TRP A 389 22.55 -12.40 -11.63
N PRO A 390 22.93 -11.69 -12.71
CA PRO A 390 24.32 -11.31 -12.95
C PRO A 390 24.71 -10.09 -12.11
N GLY A 391 24.58 -10.17 -10.79
CA GLY A 391 24.88 -9.08 -9.86
C GLY A 391 26.39 -8.86 -9.67
N ALA A 392 26.77 -7.72 -9.11
CA ALA A 392 28.16 -7.37 -8.84
C ALA A 392 28.91 -8.49 -8.08
N GLY A 393 30.09 -8.87 -8.59
CA GLY A 393 30.92 -9.93 -8.02
C GLY A 393 30.39 -11.36 -8.22
N ARG A 394 29.21 -11.54 -8.83
CA ARG A 394 28.57 -12.85 -9.10
C ARG A 394 28.50 -13.74 -7.86
N HIS A 395 28.29 -13.14 -6.70
CA HIS A 395 28.21 -13.86 -5.44
C HIS A 395 26.96 -14.75 -5.38
N PRO A 396 27.07 -15.99 -4.88
CA PRO A 396 25.92 -16.85 -4.67
C PRO A 396 25.01 -16.30 -3.57
N LEU A 397 23.75 -16.72 -3.57
CA LEU A 397 22.83 -16.45 -2.47
C LEU A 397 23.31 -17.08 -1.16
N ALA A 398 22.93 -16.48 -0.04
CA ALA A 398 23.08 -17.13 1.25
C ALA A 398 22.25 -18.43 1.28
N MET A 399 22.70 -19.42 2.03
CA MET A 399 22.11 -20.78 2.06
C MET A 399 20.57 -20.78 2.17
N LEU A 400 20.00 -20.06 3.13
CA LEU A 400 18.54 -20.02 3.31
C LEU A 400 17.80 -19.22 2.22
N GLN A 401 18.45 -18.23 1.61
CA GLN A 401 17.89 -17.53 0.44
C GLN A 401 17.83 -18.49 -0.75
N GLN A 402 18.88 -19.30 -0.95
CA GLN A 402 18.89 -20.32 -1.99
C GLN A 402 17.83 -21.40 -1.74
N CYS A 403 17.65 -21.86 -0.50
CA CYS A 403 16.56 -22.77 -0.15
C CYS A 403 15.20 -22.19 -0.56
N VAL A 404 14.95 -20.90 -0.30
CA VAL A 404 13.70 -20.25 -0.70
C VAL A 404 13.53 -20.21 -2.22
N VAL A 405 14.59 -19.88 -2.98
CA VAL A 405 14.53 -19.86 -4.45
C VAL A 405 14.26 -21.26 -5.01
N ASN A 406 14.98 -22.27 -4.54
CA ASN A 406 14.83 -23.65 -4.99
C ASN A 406 13.43 -24.19 -4.68
N LEU A 407 12.99 -24.10 -3.42
CA LEU A 407 11.67 -24.56 -3.01
C LEU A 407 10.56 -23.75 -3.70
N GLY A 408 10.74 -22.43 -3.84
CA GLY A 408 9.79 -21.57 -4.54
C GLY A 408 9.59 -22.00 -6.00
N LEU A 409 10.67 -22.17 -6.76
CA LEU A 409 10.60 -22.51 -8.19
C LEU A 409 10.22 -23.97 -8.44
N HIS A 410 10.57 -24.87 -7.52
CA HIS A 410 10.27 -26.29 -7.64
C HIS A 410 8.85 -26.64 -7.16
N ASP A 411 8.48 -26.18 -5.96
CA ASP A 411 7.27 -26.63 -5.27
C ASP A 411 6.05 -25.77 -5.61
N LEU A 412 6.23 -24.50 -6.04
CA LEU A 412 5.12 -23.57 -6.34
C LEU A 412 4.70 -23.55 -7.81
N LYS A 413 5.01 -24.59 -8.60
CA LYS A 413 4.70 -24.63 -10.04
C LYS A 413 3.20 -24.53 -10.34
N THR A 414 2.36 -25.08 -9.47
CA THR A 414 0.90 -25.15 -9.67
C THR A 414 0.11 -24.55 -8.52
N ASP A 415 0.60 -24.67 -7.29
CA ASP A 415 -0.08 -24.27 -6.07
C ASP A 415 0.95 -24.13 -4.94
N GLY A 416 0.63 -23.39 -3.89
CA GLY A 416 1.47 -23.16 -2.71
C GLY A 416 1.83 -21.71 -2.45
N ILE A 417 2.33 -21.46 -1.24
CA ILE A 417 2.74 -20.14 -0.75
C ILE A 417 4.06 -20.32 -0.01
N VAL A 418 5.05 -19.48 -0.31
CA VAL A 418 6.27 -19.35 0.48
C VAL A 418 6.30 -17.95 1.09
N ALA A 419 6.38 -17.90 2.42
CA ALA A 419 6.56 -16.67 3.16
C ALA A 419 8.05 -16.44 3.42
N VAL A 420 8.54 -15.26 3.03
CA VAL A 420 9.94 -14.87 3.22
C VAL A 420 10.01 -13.74 4.23
N ASN A 421 10.38 -14.07 5.46
CA ASN A 421 10.61 -13.09 6.51
C ASN A 421 12.09 -12.73 6.55
N GLY A 422 12.40 -11.43 6.49
CA GLY A 422 13.78 -10.96 6.59
C GLY A 422 13.83 -9.55 7.17
N PRO A 423 14.64 -9.29 8.22
CA PRO A 423 14.91 -7.93 8.69
C PRO A 423 15.39 -6.98 7.57
N PRO A 424 15.38 -5.66 7.78
CA PRO A 424 16.02 -4.72 6.87
C PRO A 424 17.49 -5.11 6.62
N GLY A 425 17.94 -5.06 5.36
CA GLY A 425 19.32 -5.40 4.97
C GLY A 425 19.61 -6.88 4.71
N THR A 426 18.69 -7.83 4.95
CA THR A 426 18.95 -9.26 4.74
C THR A 426 18.82 -9.75 3.29
N GLY A 427 19.05 -8.88 2.30
CA GLY A 427 19.11 -9.26 0.89
C GLY A 427 17.81 -9.76 0.25
N LYS A 428 16.62 -9.32 0.72
CA LYS A 428 15.32 -9.69 0.11
C LYS A 428 15.25 -9.33 -1.39
N THR A 429 15.80 -8.19 -1.78
CA THR A 429 15.89 -7.78 -3.19
C THR A 429 16.83 -8.69 -3.98
N THR A 430 17.92 -9.17 -3.37
CA THR A 430 18.83 -10.14 -3.99
C THR A 430 18.14 -11.45 -4.27
N LEU A 431 17.34 -11.95 -3.31
CA LEU A 431 16.50 -13.13 -3.51
C LEU A 431 15.50 -12.94 -4.66
N LEU A 432 14.82 -11.80 -4.70
CA LEU A 432 13.86 -11.49 -5.77
C LEU A 432 14.53 -11.45 -7.16
N ARG A 433 15.73 -10.88 -7.24
CA ARG A 433 16.53 -10.85 -8.48
C ARG A 433 16.78 -12.24 -9.03
N ASP A 434 17.14 -13.20 -8.19
CA ASP A 434 17.39 -14.57 -8.62
C ASP A 434 16.11 -15.30 -9.05
N VAL A 435 14.98 -15.05 -8.39
CA VAL A 435 13.67 -15.54 -8.86
C VAL A 435 13.35 -14.99 -10.25
N VAL A 436 13.57 -13.69 -10.47
CA VAL A 436 13.36 -13.05 -11.78
C VAL A 436 14.28 -13.67 -12.84
N ALA A 437 15.58 -13.81 -12.54
CA ALA A 437 16.55 -14.40 -13.46
C ALA A 437 16.14 -15.83 -13.85
N ALA A 438 15.77 -16.66 -12.87
CA ALA A 438 15.34 -18.02 -13.11
C ALA A 438 14.11 -18.12 -14.04
N ILE A 439 13.09 -17.28 -13.81
CA ILE A 439 11.86 -17.27 -14.62
C ILE A 439 12.15 -16.77 -16.04
N VAL A 440 12.97 -15.72 -16.18
CA VAL A 440 13.36 -15.17 -17.48
C VAL A 440 14.19 -16.19 -18.28
N THR A 441 15.15 -16.86 -17.64
CA THR A 441 15.95 -17.92 -18.27
C THR A 441 15.06 -19.07 -18.74
N LYS A 442 14.15 -19.56 -17.91
CA LYS A 442 13.23 -20.64 -18.29
C LYS A 442 12.36 -20.27 -19.49
N ARG A 443 11.89 -19.02 -19.56
CA ARG A 443 11.15 -18.51 -20.73
C ARG A 443 12.04 -18.43 -21.97
N ALA A 444 13.29 -18.02 -21.80
CA ALA A 444 14.27 -17.94 -22.89
C ALA A 444 14.59 -19.33 -23.47
N GLU A 445 14.73 -20.36 -22.63
CA GLU A 445 14.93 -21.75 -23.09
C GLU A 445 13.78 -22.22 -23.98
N LEU A 446 12.53 -21.90 -23.61
CA LEU A 446 11.37 -22.24 -24.41
C LEU A 446 11.30 -21.43 -25.71
N LEU A 447 11.72 -20.16 -25.69
CA LEU A 447 11.87 -19.35 -26.91
C LEU A 447 12.90 -19.95 -27.86
N CYS A 448 14.00 -20.49 -27.36
CA CYS A 448 15.02 -21.16 -28.16
C CYS A 448 14.55 -22.48 -28.81
N SER A 449 13.42 -23.04 -28.37
CA SER A 449 12.82 -24.23 -28.99
C SER A 449 12.08 -23.94 -30.30
N PHE A 450 11.82 -22.66 -30.63
CA PHE A 450 11.20 -22.25 -31.88
C PHE A 450 12.26 -22.07 -32.97
N SER A 451 11.97 -22.55 -34.19
CA SER A 451 12.86 -22.38 -35.33
C SER A 451 12.90 -20.93 -35.85
N ASP A 452 11.74 -20.26 -35.90
CA ASP A 452 11.61 -18.82 -36.14
C ASP A 452 10.95 -18.15 -34.92
N PRO A 453 11.55 -17.09 -34.33
CA PRO A 453 10.93 -16.32 -33.24
C PRO A 453 9.52 -15.80 -33.55
N LYS A 454 9.15 -15.61 -34.82
CA LYS A 454 7.78 -15.20 -35.23
C LYS A 454 6.74 -16.28 -34.91
N ASP A 455 7.12 -17.55 -34.90
CA ASP A 455 6.23 -18.68 -34.61
C ASP A 455 5.74 -18.66 -33.16
N ALA A 456 6.42 -17.90 -32.29
CA ALA A 456 5.97 -17.64 -30.93
C ALA A 456 4.73 -16.73 -30.86
N PHE A 457 4.28 -16.14 -31.97
CA PHE A 457 3.19 -15.17 -32.02
C PHE A 457 2.16 -15.54 -33.10
N SER A 458 0.87 -15.48 -32.74
CA SER A 458 -0.25 -15.70 -33.67
C SER A 458 -1.19 -14.49 -33.71
N PRO A 459 -1.87 -14.20 -34.83
CA PRO A 459 -2.83 -13.09 -34.91
C PRO A 459 -3.95 -13.25 -33.87
N SER A 460 -4.24 -12.20 -33.10
CA SER A 460 -5.32 -12.25 -32.11
C SER A 460 -6.73 -12.06 -32.71
N GLY A 461 -6.80 -11.55 -33.94
CA GLY A 461 -8.03 -11.05 -34.59
C GLY A 461 -8.42 -9.62 -34.18
N GLN A 462 -7.78 -9.06 -33.14
CA GLN A 462 -8.09 -7.73 -32.63
C GLN A 462 -7.23 -6.65 -33.30
N LYS A 463 -7.85 -5.48 -33.53
CA LYS A 463 -7.18 -4.29 -34.08
C LYS A 463 -7.47 -3.08 -33.19
N LEU A 464 -6.43 -2.30 -32.90
CA LEU A 464 -6.54 -1.03 -32.20
C LEU A 464 -6.43 0.11 -33.19
N LYS A 465 -7.41 1.02 -33.23
CA LYS A 465 -7.32 2.25 -34.03
C LYS A 465 -6.37 3.24 -33.36
N ARG A 466 -5.38 3.75 -34.08
CA ARG A 466 -4.47 4.80 -33.61
C ARG A 466 -4.35 5.88 -34.69
N GLY A 467 -5.08 6.97 -34.52
CA GLY A 467 -5.22 8.00 -35.56
C GLY A 467 -5.87 7.40 -36.81
N ASN A 468 -5.17 7.50 -37.95
CA ASN A 468 -5.61 6.98 -39.24
C ASN A 468 -5.11 5.55 -39.53
N SER A 469 -4.39 4.90 -38.61
CA SER A 469 -3.85 3.54 -38.80
C SER A 469 -4.43 2.53 -37.81
N PHE A 470 -4.30 1.25 -38.14
CA PHE A 470 -4.69 0.13 -37.29
C PHE A 470 -3.46 -0.64 -36.82
N ILE A 471 -3.43 -0.95 -35.53
CA ILE A 471 -2.41 -1.82 -34.92
C ILE A 471 -3.03 -3.20 -34.74
N HIS A 472 -2.43 -4.21 -35.36
CA HIS A 472 -2.80 -5.62 -35.14
C HIS A 472 -2.22 -6.11 -33.82
N LEU A 473 -3.07 -6.75 -33.01
CA LEU A 473 -2.64 -7.39 -31.77
C LEU A 473 -2.33 -8.87 -32.03
N TYR A 474 -1.31 -9.39 -31.35
CA TYR A 474 -0.86 -10.77 -31.47
C TYR A 474 -1.00 -11.48 -30.12
N LYS A 475 -1.37 -12.77 -30.16
CA LYS A 475 -1.36 -13.68 -29.03
C LYS A 475 0.00 -14.37 -28.95
N LEU A 476 0.47 -14.60 -27.73
CA LEU A 476 1.69 -15.37 -27.47
C LEU A 476 1.35 -16.86 -27.49
N HIS A 477 2.25 -17.70 -28.02
CA HIS A 477 2.11 -19.15 -27.97
C HIS A 477 2.02 -19.65 -26.52
N ASP A 478 1.13 -20.61 -26.25
CA ASP A 478 0.84 -21.09 -24.89
C ASP A 478 2.07 -21.61 -24.11
N LYS A 479 3.07 -22.20 -24.79
CA LYS A 479 4.34 -22.62 -24.17
C LYS A 479 5.09 -21.48 -23.48
N LEU A 480 4.90 -20.23 -23.90
CA LEU A 480 5.60 -19.07 -23.36
C LEU A 480 4.81 -18.34 -22.27
N ARG A 481 3.59 -18.79 -21.97
CA ARG A 481 2.75 -18.29 -20.87
C ARG A 481 3.17 -18.96 -19.55
N GLY A 482 2.72 -18.43 -18.41
CA GLY A 482 3.05 -18.95 -17.09
C GLY A 482 4.43 -18.52 -16.56
N HIS A 483 5.06 -17.55 -17.23
CA HIS A 483 6.35 -16.95 -16.84
C HIS A 483 6.19 -15.46 -16.51
N GLU A 484 4.94 -15.02 -16.34
CA GLU A 484 4.61 -13.66 -15.92
C GLU A 484 4.93 -13.48 -14.44
N ILE A 485 5.53 -12.34 -14.10
CA ILE A 485 5.86 -11.98 -12.73
C ILE A 485 5.04 -10.76 -12.36
N ILE A 486 4.24 -10.88 -11.29
CA ILE A 486 3.48 -9.77 -10.74
C ILE A 486 4.08 -9.43 -9.38
N VAL A 487 4.58 -8.20 -9.25
CA VAL A 487 5.04 -7.65 -7.97
C VAL A 487 4.01 -6.65 -7.49
N ALA A 488 3.45 -6.91 -6.31
CA ALA A 488 2.47 -6.04 -5.67
C ALA A 488 2.93 -5.67 -4.26
N SER A 489 2.58 -4.47 -3.82
CA SER A 489 2.77 -4.02 -2.45
C SER A 489 1.68 -3.01 -2.10
N SER A 490 1.28 -2.98 -0.83
CA SER A 490 0.45 -1.90 -0.27
C SER A 490 1.19 -0.56 -0.16
N ASN A 491 2.52 -0.55 -0.39
CA ASN A 491 3.33 0.65 -0.43
C ASN A 491 3.80 0.94 -1.86
N ASN A 492 3.18 1.93 -2.50
CA ASN A 492 3.54 2.38 -3.87
C ASN A 492 5.04 2.67 -4.01
N LYS A 493 5.68 3.24 -2.98
CA LYS A 493 7.11 3.56 -3.03
C LYS A 493 7.98 2.30 -3.04
N ALA A 494 7.54 1.22 -2.37
CA ALA A 494 8.25 -0.05 -2.40
C ALA A 494 8.24 -0.66 -3.81
N VAL A 495 7.07 -0.68 -4.47
CA VAL A 495 6.96 -1.17 -5.87
C VAL A 495 7.77 -0.29 -6.82
N GLU A 496 7.68 1.03 -6.69
CA GLU A 496 8.45 1.97 -7.51
C GLU A 496 9.95 1.75 -7.36
N ASN A 497 10.44 1.59 -6.12
CA ASN A 497 11.85 1.34 -5.86
C ASN A 497 12.31 0.03 -6.51
N VAL A 498 11.57 -1.07 -6.33
CA VAL A 498 11.92 -2.37 -6.94
C VAL A 498 11.91 -2.27 -8.47
N SER A 499 10.85 -1.72 -9.05
CA SER A 499 10.70 -1.60 -10.52
C SER A 499 11.72 -0.66 -11.14
N ALA A 500 12.20 0.37 -10.42
CA ALA A 500 13.25 1.26 -10.91
C ALA A 500 14.66 0.69 -10.68
N GLU A 501 14.88 -0.10 -9.63
CA GLU A 501 16.18 -0.68 -9.29
C GLU A 501 16.56 -1.81 -10.23
N LEU A 502 15.64 -2.73 -10.58
CA LEU A 502 15.96 -3.91 -11.39
C LEU A 502 16.58 -3.57 -12.76
N PRO A 503 16.11 -2.57 -13.54
CA PRO A 503 16.72 -2.16 -14.81
C PRO A 503 18.04 -1.39 -14.71
N GLY A 504 18.37 -0.85 -13.52
CA GLY A 504 19.49 0.11 -13.38
C GLY A 504 20.85 -0.56 -13.59
N MET A 505 21.81 0.15 -14.21
CA MET A 505 23.16 -0.40 -14.47
C MET A 505 23.86 -0.97 -13.24
N GLY A 506 23.66 -0.36 -12.06
CA GLY A 506 24.21 -0.86 -10.79
C GLY A 506 23.57 -2.16 -10.28
N ALA A 507 22.50 -2.65 -10.89
CA ALA A 507 21.89 -3.93 -10.55
C ALA A 507 22.65 -5.12 -11.16
N ILE A 508 23.45 -4.90 -12.19
CA ILE A 508 24.25 -5.94 -12.85
C ILE A 508 25.74 -5.71 -12.60
N ALA A 509 26.54 -6.75 -12.83
CA ALA A 509 27.98 -6.69 -12.76
C ALA A 509 28.55 -5.80 -13.88
N ALA A 510 29.66 -5.10 -13.59
CA ALA A 510 30.27 -4.17 -14.52
C ALA A 510 30.81 -4.86 -15.79
N ASP A 511 31.16 -6.15 -15.71
CA ASP A 511 31.60 -7.01 -16.81
C ASP A 511 30.44 -7.53 -17.68
N ALA A 512 29.18 -7.36 -17.27
CA ALA A 512 28.00 -7.77 -18.04
C ALA A 512 27.60 -6.73 -19.11
N THR A 513 28.57 -6.33 -19.96
CA THR A 513 28.39 -5.26 -20.95
C THR A 513 27.41 -5.59 -22.07
N GLU A 514 27.21 -6.87 -22.37
CA GLU A 514 26.33 -7.34 -23.44
C GLU A 514 24.84 -7.33 -23.06
N LEU A 515 24.51 -7.21 -21.77
CA LEU A 515 23.12 -7.14 -21.32
C LEU A 515 22.53 -5.77 -21.60
N ARG A 516 21.86 -5.63 -22.76
CA ARG A 516 21.26 -4.38 -23.26
C ARG A 516 19.80 -4.55 -23.69
N TYR A 517 19.03 -5.34 -22.92
CA TYR A 517 17.67 -5.77 -23.28
C TYR A 517 16.70 -4.59 -23.42
N PHE A 518 16.36 -4.19 -24.67
CA PHE A 518 15.57 -2.98 -24.95
C PHE A 518 16.10 -1.72 -24.25
N LYS A 519 17.43 -1.59 -24.11
CA LYS A 519 18.10 -0.49 -23.39
C LYS A 519 17.53 0.89 -23.70
N THR A 520 17.38 1.23 -24.99
CA THR A 520 16.87 2.54 -25.42
C THR A 520 15.47 2.85 -24.85
N VAL A 521 14.58 1.85 -24.79
CA VAL A 521 13.25 2.02 -24.20
C VAL A 521 13.36 2.17 -22.68
N SER A 522 14.26 1.41 -22.06
CA SER A 522 14.51 1.47 -20.62
C SER A 522 15.05 2.83 -20.19
N ASP A 523 16.02 3.37 -20.91
CA ASP A 523 16.62 4.67 -20.62
C ASP A 523 15.58 5.79 -20.76
N ALA A 524 14.72 5.71 -21.78
CA ALA A 524 13.64 6.66 -21.98
C ALA A 524 12.59 6.59 -20.86
N LEU A 525 12.25 5.39 -20.38
CA LEU A 525 11.29 5.19 -19.29
C LEU A 525 11.83 5.64 -17.94
N LEU A 526 13.12 5.45 -17.68
CA LEU A 526 13.75 5.76 -16.39
C LEU A 526 14.44 7.13 -16.36
N ALA A 527 14.55 7.80 -17.52
CA ALA A 527 15.30 9.03 -17.72
C ALA A 527 16.76 8.95 -17.21
N ARG A 528 17.39 7.78 -17.34
CA ARG A 528 18.77 7.50 -16.92
C ARG A 528 19.33 6.26 -17.62
N ASP A 529 20.64 6.07 -17.54
CA ASP A 529 21.30 4.88 -18.09
C ASP A 529 20.87 3.59 -17.36
N SER A 530 20.59 2.55 -18.14
CA SER A 530 20.06 1.27 -17.68
C SER A 530 20.58 0.11 -18.54
N TRP A 531 20.49 -1.11 -18.01
CA TRP A 531 20.89 -2.30 -18.78
C TRP A 531 19.71 -2.90 -19.57
N GLY A 532 18.46 -2.64 -19.17
CA GLY A 532 17.31 -3.08 -19.97
C GLY A 532 15.94 -3.05 -19.31
N VAL A 533 14.87 -3.13 -20.13
CA VAL A 533 13.48 -3.11 -19.66
C VAL A 533 13.07 -4.49 -19.14
N ILE A 534 13.30 -4.75 -17.85
CA ILE A 534 12.79 -5.94 -17.16
C ILE A 534 11.61 -5.64 -16.22
N ALA A 535 11.44 -4.37 -15.83
CA ALA A 535 10.35 -3.88 -15.02
C ALA A 535 10.02 -2.43 -15.41
N ALA A 536 8.80 -1.97 -15.11
CA ALA A 536 8.37 -0.59 -15.32
C ALA A 536 7.49 -0.12 -14.14
N VAL A 537 7.56 1.17 -13.81
CA VAL A 537 6.71 1.78 -12.79
C VAL A 537 5.38 2.15 -13.43
N LEU A 538 4.27 1.55 -13.00
CA LEU A 538 2.92 1.78 -13.56
C LEU A 538 1.87 2.23 -12.52
N GLY A 539 2.29 2.45 -11.27
CA GLY A 539 1.40 2.59 -10.11
C GLY A 539 0.49 3.83 -10.09
N ASN A 540 0.57 4.74 -11.07
CA ASN A 540 -0.32 5.90 -11.16
C ASN A 540 -0.64 6.26 -12.62
N ALA A 541 -1.68 7.08 -12.83
CA ALA A 541 -2.17 7.44 -14.17
C ALA A 541 -1.10 8.13 -15.05
N ARG A 542 -0.28 9.00 -14.45
CA ARG A 542 0.84 9.66 -15.13
C ARG A 542 1.85 8.64 -15.64
N ASN A 543 2.33 7.75 -14.77
CA ASN A 543 3.31 6.72 -15.10
C ASN A 543 2.77 5.77 -16.19
N ARG A 544 1.49 5.39 -16.13
CA ARG A 544 0.85 4.59 -17.18
C ARG A 544 0.80 5.33 -18.52
N ASN A 545 0.49 6.63 -18.49
CA ASN A 545 0.51 7.46 -19.69
C ASN A 545 1.92 7.59 -20.26
N ASP A 546 2.91 7.88 -19.44
CA ASP A 546 4.32 8.01 -19.83
C ASP A 546 4.83 6.70 -20.44
N PHE A 547 4.50 5.55 -19.82
CA PHE A 547 4.80 4.24 -20.38
C PHE A 547 4.16 4.04 -21.77
N ARG A 548 2.86 4.34 -21.91
CA ARG A 548 2.12 4.21 -23.19
C ARG A 548 2.71 5.09 -24.29
N GLN A 549 3.11 6.32 -23.97
CA GLN A 549 3.69 7.25 -24.93
C GLN A 549 5.07 6.76 -25.40
N THR A 550 5.93 6.37 -24.46
CA THR A 550 7.29 5.89 -24.76
C THR A 550 7.28 4.56 -25.48
N SER A 551 6.50 3.57 -25.03
CA SER A 551 6.40 2.26 -25.68
C SER A 551 5.66 2.33 -27.02
N GLY A 552 4.71 3.24 -27.15
CA GLY A 552 3.91 3.42 -28.36
C GLY A 552 4.61 4.23 -29.45
N GLY A 553 5.49 5.17 -29.10
CA GLY A 553 6.19 6.04 -30.06
C GLY A 553 7.30 5.32 -30.85
N MET A 554 7.96 4.32 -30.26
CA MET A 554 9.18 3.74 -30.82
C MET A 554 8.97 2.55 -31.78
N ARG A 555 7.74 2.03 -31.94
CA ARG A 555 7.45 0.99 -32.97
C ARG A 555 7.70 1.48 -34.40
N MET A 556 7.75 2.79 -34.65
CA MET A 556 8.12 3.33 -35.98
C MET A 556 9.62 3.16 -36.32
N SER A 557 10.51 2.93 -35.35
CA SER A 557 11.94 2.70 -35.63
C SER A 557 12.40 1.25 -35.37
N ALA A 558 11.65 0.46 -34.60
CA ALA A 558 12.07 -0.89 -34.21
C ALA A 558 11.82 -1.98 -35.28
N SER A 559 10.92 -1.75 -36.24
CA SER A 559 10.62 -2.72 -37.31
C SER A 559 11.81 -2.97 -38.25
N SER A 560 12.80 -2.06 -38.31
CA SER A 560 14.03 -2.24 -39.11
C SER A 560 15.20 -2.86 -38.33
N ALA A 561 15.20 -2.81 -36.99
CA ALA A 561 16.36 -3.17 -36.16
C ALA A 561 16.31 -4.62 -35.60
N ILE A 562 15.12 -5.18 -35.41
CA ILE A 562 14.97 -6.53 -34.84
C ILE A 562 15.30 -7.62 -35.87
N CYS A 563 15.08 -7.37 -37.16
CA CYS A 563 15.34 -8.36 -38.21
C CYS A 563 16.83 -8.42 -38.65
N SER A 564 17.64 -7.39 -38.34
CA SER A 564 18.99 -7.24 -38.88
C SER A 564 20.11 -7.71 -37.94
N ARG A 565 19.86 -7.92 -36.64
CA ARG A 565 20.90 -8.39 -35.69
C ARG A 565 20.89 -9.89 -35.40
N GLN A 566 19.79 -10.61 -35.64
CA GLN A 566 19.78 -12.08 -35.52
C GLN A 566 20.42 -12.80 -36.73
N ALA A 567 20.64 -12.10 -37.85
CA ALA A 567 21.38 -12.64 -38.98
C ALA A 567 22.91 -12.54 -38.84
N ALA A 568 23.43 -11.76 -37.88
CA ALA A 568 24.86 -11.47 -37.75
C ALA A 568 25.61 -12.31 -36.69
N THR A 569 24.94 -13.31 -36.08
CA THR A 569 25.54 -14.23 -35.09
C THR A 569 25.59 -15.68 -35.56
N ARG A 570 25.41 -15.93 -36.86
CA ARG A 570 25.90 -17.14 -37.53
C ARG A 570 27.04 -16.77 -38.45
N SER A 571 28.25 -16.74 -37.91
CA SER A 571 29.53 -16.87 -38.61
C SER A 571 30.52 -17.44 -37.61
#